data_AF-A0A2E2KKR4-F1
#
_entry.id   AF-A0A2E2KKR4-F1
#
_cell.length_a   1.000
_cell.length_b   1.000
_cell.length_c   1.000
_cell.angle_alpha   90.00
_cell.angle_beta   90.00
_cell.angle_gamma   90.00
#
_symmetry.space_group_name_H-M   'P 1'
#
loop_
_entity.id
_entity.type
_entity.pdbx_description
1 polymer ?
#
loop_
_entity_poly.entity_id
_entity_poly.type
_entity_poly.pdbx_seq_one_letter_code
_entity_poly.pdbx_strand_id
1 'polypeptide(L)'
;MSLPEALLTEFNKELSLDGCGLNVLNDQIYISVDKITNNRNLFGFSGSLSLELWAIETPYKGEGFSGQLVTYTHLTQLQDGYELTNNTYQLPFSEPTAGTWHMTLMLREWDGANYITKDYVNFPIPYTVSQPMVIREVNNVISVDFTVNESPSAYPEKVSDDIGQSINHVEKENSEKPAANTDATQDAKLDSAVTDEQAVKQLQKTSNKLKEAKKNKTSEKNKKKIKVKKTVKISINSAAIEELESVKNLPKKVAKAIVDARPYKSFDELLKIKGMGPKLLKKVEVSIKL
;
A
#
# COMPACT_ATOMS: atom_id res chain seq x y z
N MET A 1 -29.19 -11.60 28.40
CA MET A 1 -29.15 -10.75 27.19
C MET A 1 -27.71 -10.73 26.72
N SER A 2 -27.37 -11.61 25.78
CA SER A 2 -26.06 -11.64 25.15
C SER A 2 -25.92 -10.39 24.29
N LEU A 3 -24.86 -9.61 24.47
CA LEU A 3 -24.49 -8.58 23.51
C LEU A 3 -24.28 -9.27 22.14
N PRO A 4 -24.74 -8.68 21.03
CA PRO A 4 -24.52 -9.27 19.72
C PRO A 4 -23.01 -9.40 19.49
N GLU A 5 -22.56 -10.61 19.16
CA GLU A 5 -21.16 -11.01 18.89
C GLU A 5 -20.52 -10.14 17.78
N ALA A 6 -21.36 -9.53 16.93
CA ALA A 6 -20.96 -8.54 15.93
C ALA A 6 -20.41 -7.21 16.50
N LEU A 7 -20.67 -6.89 17.77
CA LEU A 7 -20.16 -5.67 18.45
C LEU A 7 -18.86 -5.93 19.25
N LEU A 8 -18.46 -7.20 19.40
CA LEU A 8 -17.18 -7.60 20.00
C LEU A 8 -16.11 -7.90 18.94
N THR A 9 -16.48 -7.81 17.66
CA THR A 9 -15.58 -8.06 16.51
C THR A 9 -15.07 -6.77 15.87
N GLU A 10 -15.16 -5.62 16.54
CA GLU A 10 -14.11 -4.60 16.43
C GLU A 10 -12.94 -5.03 17.33
N PHE A 11 -12.42 -6.24 17.06
CA PHE A 11 -11.21 -6.75 17.68
C PHE A 11 -10.12 -5.73 17.39
N ASN A 12 -9.59 -5.16 18.47
CA ASN A 12 -8.59 -4.11 18.49
C ASN A 12 -7.41 -4.48 17.57
N LYS A 13 -7.44 -4.05 16.29
CA LYS A 13 -6.39 -4.38 15.32
C LYS A 13 -5.09 -3.81 15.83
N GLU A 14 -4.08 -4.66 16.04
CA GLU A 14 -2.78 -4.25 16.59
C GLU A 14 -2.12 -3.13 15.77
N LEU A 15 -2.22 -3.24 14.44
CA LEU A 15 -1.89 -2.18 13.51
C LEU A 15 -3.12 -1.87 12.67
N SER A 16 -3.40 -0.59 12.41
CA SER A 16 -4.58 -0.20 11.64
C SER A 16 -4.32 0.88 10.60
N LEU A 17 -5.08 0.82 9.51
CA LEU A 17 -5.19 1.83 8.46
C LEU A 17 -6.53 2.56 8.59
N ASP A 18 -6.50 3.89 8.63
CA ASP A 18 -7.69 4.73 8.60
C ASP A 18 -7.60 5.77 7.48
N GLY A 19 -8.75 6.06 6.84
CA GLY A 19 -8.88 7.11 5.83
C GLY A 19 -7.98 6.91 4.61
N CYS A 20 -8.11 5.76 3.94
CA CYS A 20 -7.32 5.42 2.77
C CYS A 20 -7.96 5.94 1.47
N GLY A 21 -7.13 6.44 0.55
CA GLY A 21 -7.53 6.89 -0.78
C GLY A 21 -6.53 6.44 -1.84
N LEU A 22 -7.03 6.26 -3.05
CA LEU A 22 -6.27 5.82 -4.22
C LEU A 22 -6.57 6.70 -5.42
N ASN A 23 -5.52 7.17 -6.09
CA ASN A 23 -5.66 7.87 -7.36
C ASN A 23 -4.53 7.45 -8.32
N VAL A 24 -4.90 6.96 -9.49
CA VAL A 24 -3.97 6.58 -10.57
C VAL A 24 -3.98 7.67 -11.62
N LEU A 25 -2.80 8.23 -11.92
CA LEU A 25 -2.60 9.30 -12.89
C LEU A 25 -1.37 8.95 -13.74
N ASN A 26 -1.62 8.61 -15.02
CA ASN A 26 -0.58 8.13 -15.93
C ASN A 26 0.16 6.92 -15.34
N ASP A 27 1.49 6.96 -15.32
CA ASP A 27 2.37 5.92 -14.77
C ASP A 27 2.65 6.10 -13.27
N GLN A 28 1.83 6.88 -12.57
CA GLN A 28 1.97 7.13 -11.14
C GLN A 28 0.70 6.86 -10.38
N ILE A 29 0.89 6.48 -9.12
CA ILE A 29 -0.19 6.24 -8.18
C ILE A 29 0.04 7.02 -6.89
N TYR A 30 -1.02 7.67 -6.44
CA TYR A 30 -1.07 8.44 -5.21
C TYR A 30 -1.90 7.67 -4.20
N ILE A 31 -1.25 7.26 -3.11
CA ILE A 31 -1.88 6.57 -1.99
C ILE A 31 -1.93 7.55 -0.82
N SER A 32 -3.12 7.94 -0.40
CA SER A 32 -3.33 8.74 0.82
C SER A 32 -3.76 7.83 1.96
N VAL A 33 -3.18 8.01 3.14
CA VAL A 33 -3.57 7.32 4.36
C VAL A 33 -3.66 8.35 5.49
N ASP A 34 -4.88 8.67 5.92
CA ASP A 34 -5.12 9.65 6.98
C ASP A 34 -4.40 9.25 8.28
N LYS A 35 -4.41 7.95 8.61
CA LYS A 35 -3.70 7.45 9.79
C LYS A 35 -3.24 6.00 9.67
N ILE A 36 -2.03 5.72 10.14
CA ILE A 36 -1.50 4.38 10.42
C ILE A 36 -1.23 4.32 11.92
N THR A 37 -1.90 3.43 12.65
CA THR A 37 -1.81 3.37 14.11
C THR A 37 -1.16 2.07 14.55
N ASN A 38 -0.25 2.13 15.52
CA ASN A 38 0.13 0.97 16.32
C ASN A 38 -0.65 0.99 17.64
N ASN A 39 -1.71 0.18 17.71
CA ASN A 39 -2.61 0.06 18.87
C ASN A 39 -2.11 -0.94 19.91
N ARG A 40 -0.90 -1.50 19.74
CA ARG A 40 -0.29 -2.36 20.75
C ARG A 40 0.00 -1.56 22.02
N ASN A 41 -0.07 -2.27 23.14
CA ASN A 41 0.26 -1.75 24.46
C ASN A 41 1.28 -2.67 25.13
N LEU A 42 2.40 -2.92 24.43
CA LEU A 42 3.47 -3.80 24.88
C LEU A 42 4.77 -3.03 25.16
N PHE A 43 4.74 -1.69 25.08
CA PHE A 43 5.90 -0.80 25.22
C PHE A 43 7.04 -1.14 24.23
N GLY A 44 6.68 -1.69 23.06
CA GLY A 44 7.60 -2.11 22.03
C GLY A 44 7.50 -1.28 20.74
N PHE A 45 7.97 -1.90 19.66
CA PHE A 45 7.86 -1.43 18.30
C PHE A 45 7.19 -2.49 17.45
N SER A 46 6.52 -2.07 16.39
CA SER A 46 6.24 -2.98 15.30
C SER A 46 7.53 -3.52 14.68
N GLY A 47 7.44 -4.61 13.91
CA GLY A 47 8.42 -4.91 12.87
C GLY A 47 8.48 -3.80 11.82
N SER A 48 9.43 -3.89 10.89
CA SER A 48 9.46 -2.99 9.74
C SER A 48 8.14 -3.11 8.98
N LEU A 49 7.55 -1.97 8.63
CA LEU A 49 6.24 -1.92 8.01
C LEU A 49 6.38 -1.82 6.49
N SER A 50 5.39 -2.32 5.76
CA SER A 50 5.31 -2.20 4.30
C SER A 50 3.87 -1.85 3.95
N LEU A 51 3.69 -0.84 3.12
CA LEU A 51 2.40 -0.51 2.54
C LEU A 51 2.40 -0.99 1.10
N GLU A 52 1.57 -1.97 0.80
CA GLU A 52 1.55 -2.66 -0.50
C GLU A 52 0.18 -2.57 -1.13
N LEU A 53 0.12 -2.18 -2.40
CA LEU A 53 -1.10 -2.22 -3.18
C LEU A 53 -1.08 -3.44 -4.10
N TRP A 54 -2.08 -4.28 -3.95
CA TRP A 54 -2.23 -5.51 -4.71
C TRP A 54 -3.46 -5.45 -5.61
N ALA A 55 -3.32 -5.97 -6.83
CA ALA A 55 -4.42 -6.29 -7.72
C ALA A 55 -4.79 -7.77 -7.53
N ILE A 56 -6.00 -8.04 -7.03
CA ILE A 56 -6.49 -9.38 -6.67
C ILE A 56 -7.81 -9.66 -7.40
N GLU A 57 -8.09 -10.89 -7.79
CA GLU A 57 -9.28 -11.23 -8.59
C GLU A 57 -10.61 -11.06 -7.85
N THR A 58 -10.59 -11.07 -6.52
CA THR A 58 -11.77 -10.85 -5.66
C THR A 58 -11.40 -9.96 -4.48
N PRO A 59 -12.37 -9.25 -3.85
CA PRO A 59 -12.08 -8.44 -2.67
C PRO A 59 -11.44 -9.29 -1.58
N TYR A 60 -10.31 -8.82 -1.06
CA TYR A 60 -9.55 -9.53 -0.04
C TYR A 60 -10.36 -9.69 1.25
N LYS A 61 -10.26 -10.86 1.89
CA LYS A 61 -11.07 -11.24 3.07
C LYS A 61 -10.25 -11.44 4.36
N GLY A 62 -8.94 -11.21 4.33
CA GLY A 62 -8.06 -11.41 5.50
C GLY A 62 -7.33 -12.76 5.56
N GLU A 63 -7.35 -13.55 4.49
CA GLU A 63 -6.76 -14.89 4.40
C GLU A 63 -5.52 -14.89 3.48
N GLY A 64 -5.01 -16.06 3.08
CA GLY A 64 -4.05 -16.13 1.96
C GLY A 64 -4.62 -15.54 0.67
N PHE A 65 -3.78 -14.93 -0.17
CA PHE A 65 -4.19 -14.35 -1.46
C PHE A 65 -3.18 -14.62 -2.56
N SER A 66 -3.64 -14.50 -3.81
CA SER A 66 -2.82 -14.48 -5.02
C SER A 66 -3.19 -13.23 -5.82
N GLY A 67 -2.20 -12.54 -6.38
CA GLY A 67 -2.42 -11.29 -7.09
C GLY A 67 -1.12 -10.71 -7.63
N GLN A 68 -1.24 -9.54 -8.24
CA GLN A 68 -0.11 -8.80 -8.80
C GLN A 68 0.20 -7.60 -7.91
N LEU A 69 1.47 -7.46 -7.54
CA LEU A 69 1.93 -6.29 -6.80
C LEU A 69 1.95 -5.09 -7.74
N VAL A 70 1.12 -4.09 -7.46
CA VAL A 70 1.00 -2.89 -8.28
C VAL A 70 2.03 -1.85 -7.86
N THR A 71 2.18 -1.64 -6.55
CA THR A 71 3.19 -0.75 -5.98
C THR A 71 3.39 -1.03 -4.50
N TYR A 72 4.48 -0.52 -3.93
CA TYR A 72 4.72 -0.59 -2.49
C TYR A 72 5.61 0.56 -2.00
N THR A 73 5.62 0.76 -0.68
CA THR A 73 6.62 1.56 0.01
C THR A 73 6.97 0.92 1.35
N HIS A 74 8.25 0.93 1.70
CA HIS A 74 8.69 0.50 3.02
C HIS A 74 8.56 1.63 4.03
N LEU A 75 7.97 1.31 5.17
CA LEU A 75 7.83 2.18 6.31
C LEU A 75 8.74 1.65 7.42
N THR A 76 9.23 2.56 8.27
CA THR A 76 10.01 2.16 9.44
C THR A 76 9.12 1.48 10.48
N GLN A 77 9.74 0.94 11.52
CA GLN A 77 9.02 0.50 12.71
C GLN A 77 8.24 1.66 13.32
N LEU A 78 7.05 1.35 13.84
CA LEU A 78 6.18 2.30 14.54
C LEU A 78 6.12 1.89 16.01
N GLN A 79 6.47 2.81 16.90
CA GLN A 79 6.40 2.59 18.35
C GLN A 79 4.95 2.35 18.79
N ASP A 80 4.77 1.52 19.82
CA ASP A 80 3.47 1.27 20.44
C ASP A 80 2.79 2.57 20.90
N GLY A 81 1.50 2.71 20.58
CA GLY A 81 0.71 3.90 20.90
C GLY A 81 1.00 5.12 20.02
N TYR A 82 1.93 5.02 19.07
CA TYR A 82 2.19 6.08 18.09
C TYR A 82 1.36 5.88 16.82
N GLU A 83 1.16 6.99 16.13
CA GLU A 83 0.44 7.07 14.86
C GLU A 83 1.22 7.89 13.84
N LEU A 84 1.17 7.47 12.57
CA LEU A 84 1.57 8.27 11.43
C LEU A 84 0.32 8.90 10.85
N THR A 85 0.28 10.22 10.66
CA THR A 85 -0.92 10.93 10.19
C THR A 85 -0.70 11.71 8.91
N ASN A 86 -1.76 11.90 8.14
CA ASN A 86 -1.78 12.68 6.89
C ASN A 86 -0.71 12.22 5.88
N ASN A 87 -0.58 10.91 5.70
CA ASN A 87 0.45 10.33 4.84
C ASN A 87 -0.01 10.38 3.38
N THR A 88 0.88 10.74 2.47
CA THR A 88 0.65 10.67 1.02
C THR A 88 1.90 10.16 0.34
N TYR A 89 1.74 9.11 -0.44
CA TYR A 89 2.82 8.44 -1.16
C TYR A 89 2.57 8.55 -2.65
N GLN A 90 3.53 9.12 -3.36
CA GLN A 90 3.57 9.15 -4.83
C GLN A 90 4.54 8.06 -5.27
N LEU A 91 4.01 7.03 -5.90
CA LEU A 91 4.75 5.81 -6.22
C LEU A 91 4.63 5.49 -7.72
N PRO A 92 5.59 4.75 -8.31
CA PRO A 92 5.43 4.22 -9.65
C PRO A 92 4.23 3.26 -9.69
N PHE A 93 3.44 3.37 -10.76
CA PHE A 93 2.30 2.48 -11.00
C PHE A 93 2.71 1.37 -11.97
N SER A 94 2.72 0.12 -11.50
CA SER A 94 2.84 -1.04 -12.39
C SER A 94 1.45 -1.55 -12.74
N GLU A 95 0.99 -1.27 -13.95
CA GLU A 95 -0.33 -1.70 -14.41
C GLU A 95 -0.41 -3.23 -14.38
N PRO A 96 -1.44 -3.83 -13.73
CA PRO A 96 -1.62 -5.28 -13.72
C PRO A 96 -1.96 -5.79 -15.12
N THR A 97 -1.77 -7.08 -15.37
CA THR A 97 -2.14 -7.67 -16.67
C THR A 97 -3.61 -7.45 -17.01
N ALA A 98 -3.94 -7.58 -18.29
CA ALA A 98 -5.31 -7.46 -18.75
C ALA A 98 -6.30 -8.35 -17.98
N GLY A 99 -7.43 -7.77 -17.60
CA GLY A 99 -8.41 -8.38 -16.71
C GLY A 99 -9.15 -7.34 -15.87
N THR A 100 -9.97 -7.84 -14.93
CA THR A 100 -10.66 -7.01 -13.93
C THR A 100 -10.11 -7.37 -12.55
N TRP A 101 -9.68 -6.36 -11.82
CA TRP A 101 -8.96 -6.50 -10.56
C TRP A 101 -9.64 -5.72 -9.44
N HIS A 102 -9.69 -6.30 -8.26
CA HIS A 102 -9.98 -5.62 -7.02
C HIS A 102 -8.68 -5.10 -6.42
N MET A 103 -8.61 -3.78 -6.25
CA MET A 103 -7.44 -3.13 -5.66
C MET A 103 -7.53 -3.19 -4.14
N THR A 104 -6.51 -3.75 -3.50
CA THR A 104 -6.43 -3.89 -2.04
C THR A 104 -5.13 -3.29 -1.53
N LEU A 105 -5.24 -2.27 -0.69
CA LEU A 105 -4.11 -1.75 0.08
C LEU A 105 -3.90 -2.61 1.31
N MET A 106 -2.67 -3.08 1.55
CA MET A 106 -2.31 -3.90 2.70
C MET A 106 -1.22 -3.22 3.51
N LEU A 107 -1.45 -3.12 4.82
CA LEU A 107 -0.42 -2.82 5.80
C LEU A 107 0.18 -4.14 6.26
N ARG A 108 1.45 -4.34 5.94
CA ARG A 108 2.20 -5.54 6.31
C ARG A 108 3.30 -5.22 7.29
N GLU A 109 3.60 -6.19 8.13
CA GLU A 109 4.65 -6.11 9.12
C GLU A 109 5.62 -7.27 8.96
N TRP A 110 6.92 -6.98 9.03
CA TRP A 110 7.96 -7.99 9.07
C TRP A 110 7.98 -8.70 10.43
N ASP A 111 7.84 -10.03 10.44
CA ASP A 111 7.85 -10.84 11.65
C ASP A 111 9.21 -11.51 11.96
N GLY A 112 10.24 -11.24 11.14
CA GLY A 112 11.54 -11.91 11.20
C GLY A 112 11.78 -12.87 10.05
N ALA A 113 10.73 -13.34 9.37
CA ALA A 113 10.83 -14.27 8.24
C ALA A 113 10.01 -13.81 7.02
N ASN A 114 8.83 -13.24 7.23
CA ASN A 114 7.92 -12.81 6.17
C ASN A 114 7.22 -11.50 6.53
N TYR A 115 6.69 -10.83 5.50
CA TYR A 115 5.73 -9.76 5.68
C TYR A 115 4.33 -10.35 5.86
N ILE A 116 3.71 -10.13 7.01
CA ILE A 116 2.35 -10.60 7.31
C ILE A 116 1.35 -9.44 7.23
N THR A 117 0.19 -9.68 6.62
CA THR A 117 -0.87 -8.65 6.52
C THR A 117 -1.49 -8.42 7.89
N LYS A 118 -1.40 -7.19 8.39
CA LYS A 118 -1.93 -6.77 9.70
C LYS A 118 -3.21 -5.95 9.56
N ASP A 119 -3.30 -5.15 8.51
CA ASP A 119 -4.55 -4.50 8.12
C ASP A 119 -4.66 -4.38 6.60
N TYR A 120 -5.86 -4.10 6.10
CA TYR A 120 -6.11 -3.89 4.69
C TYR A 120 -7.33 -3.00 4.43
N VAL A 121 -7.37 -2.41 3.24
CA VAL A 121 -8.52 -1.69 2.68
C VAL A 121 -8.76 -2.18 1.26
N ASN A 122 -9.98 -2.67 1.00
CA ASN A 122 -10.45 -2.94 -0.35
C ASN A 122 -11.03 -1.66 -0.96
N PHE A 123 -10.56 -1.26 -2.13
CA PHE A 123 -11.19 -0.19 -2.88
C PHE A 123 -12.43 -0.72 -3.62
N PRO A 124 -13.58 -0.03 -3.53
CA PRO A 124 -14.86 -0.58 -3.96
C PRO A 124 -15.06 -0.61 -5.47
N ILE A 125 -14.23 0.10 -6.24
CA ILE A 125 -14.32 0.18 -7.70
C ILE A 125 -13.25 -0.76 -8.29
N PRO A 126 -13.65 -1.80 -9.04
CA PRO A 126 -12.69 -2.65 -9.74
C PRO A 126 -11.90 -1.86 -10.80
N TYR A 127 -10.64 -2.21 -10.97
CA TYR A 127 -9.75 -1.69 -11.99
C TYR A 127 -9.71 -2.64 -13.18
N THR A 128 -9.95 -2.14 -14.40
CA THR A 128 -10.01 -2.98 -15.61
C THR A 128 -8.94 -2.58 -16.60
N VAL A 129 -8.16 -3.56 -17.04
CA VAL A 129 -7.13 -3.43 -18.07
C VAL A 129 -7.59 -4.20 -19.29
N SER A 130 -7.67 -3.53 -20.44
CA SER A 130 -8.10 -4.16 -21.69
C SER A 130 -6.94 -4.90 -22.36
N GLN A 131 -7.22 -6.04 -22.98
CA GLN A 131 -6.23 -6.67 -23.86
C GLN A 131 -6.10 -5.83 -25.14
N PRO A 132 -4.88 -5.53 -25.61
CA PRO A 132 -4.70 -4.93 -26.93
C PRO A 132 -5.23 -5.92 -27.97
N MET A 133 -6.21 -5.49 -28.77
CA MET A 133 -6.73 -6.30 -29.87
C MET A 133 -5.63 -6.46 -30.94
N VAL A 134 -5.09 -7.67 -31.08
CA VAL A 134 -4.16 -7.98 -32.17
C VAL A 134 -4.96 -8.10 -33.46
N ILE A 135 -5.04 -7.03 -34.24
CA ILE A 135 -5.55 -7.08 -35.61
C ILE A 135 -4.50 -7.83 -36.44
N ARG A 136 -4.78 -9.09 -36.79
CA ARG A 136 -4.01 -9.79 -37.81
C ARG A 136 -4.49 -9.28 -39.16
N GLU A 137 -3.64 -8.55 -39.88
CA GLU A 137 -3.86 -8.31 -41.31
C GLU A 137 -3.87 -9.67 -42.02
N VAL A 138 -5.04 -10.09 -42.50
CA VAL A 138 -5.18 -11.27 -43.36
C VAL A 138 -4.87 -10.87 -44.81
N ASN A 139 -3.59 -10.76 -45.15
CA ASN A 139 -3.12 -10.43 -46.50
C ASN A 139 -3.14 -11.64 -47.45
N ASN A 140 -4.10 -12.57 -47.29
CA ASN A 140 -4.25 -13.74 -48.15
C ASN A 140 -5.58 -13.70 -48.90
N VAL A 141 -5.75 -12.73 -49.78
CA VAL A 141 -6.73 -12.84 -50.88
C VAL A 141 -6.05 -13.63 -51.99
N ILE A 142 -6.34 -14.92 -52.06
CA ILE A 142 -6.01 -15.71 -53.25
C ILE A 142 -7.07 -15.34 -54.29
N SER A 143 -6.68 -14.52 -55.28
CA SER A 143 -7.45 -14.37 -56.51
C SER A 143 -7.41 -15.69 -57.27
N VAL A 144 -8.39 -16.55 -57.05
CA VAL A 144 -8.61 -17.73 -57.89
C VAL A 144 -9.32 -17.27 -59.17
N ASP A 145 -8.56 -17.21 -60.25
CA ASP A 145 -9.11 -17.03 -61.59
C ASP A 145 -9.83 -18.34 -61.99
N PHE A 146 -11.14 -18.30 -62.12
CA PHE A 146 -11.95 -19.46 -62.52
C PHE A 146 -12.04 -19.51 -64.05
N THR A 147 -10.96 -19.91 -64.71
CA THR A 147 -11.04 -20.41 -66.08
C THR A 147 -11.35 -21.90 -66.03
N VAL A 148 -12.61 -22.24 -66.31
CA VAL A 148 -13.07 -23.61 -66.53
C VAL A 148 -12.31 -24.19 -67.71
N ASN A 149 -11.61 -25.31 -67.50
CA ASN A 149 -11.37 -26.27 -68.55
C ASN A 149 -11.41 -27.69 -67.97
N GLU A 150 -11.96 -28.57 -68.79
CA GLU A 150 -12.59 -29.85 -68.45
C GLU A 150 -11.65 -30.91 -67.84
N SER A 151 -12.24 -31.71 -66.93
CA SER A 151 -11.84 -33.07 -66.52
C SER A 151 -11.80 -34.01 -67.75
N PRO A 152 -11.14 -35.20 -67.76
CA PRO A 152 -11.13 -36.17 -66.66
C PRO A 152 -9.87 -37.04 -66.47
N SER A 153 -9.74 -37.67 -65.28
CA SER A 153 -9.58 -39.14 -65.14
C SER A 153 -8.74 -39.57 -63.91
N ALA A 154 -9.22 -40.67 -63.31
CA ALA A 154 -8.53 -41.68 -62.50
C ALA A 154 -8.35 -41.46 -60.98
N TYR A 155 -9.20 -42.16 -60.23
CA TYR A 155 -8.95 -42.66 -58.87
C TYR A 155 -7.87 -43.77 -58.90
N PRO A 156 -7.25 -44.07 -57.74
CA PRO A 156 -7.62 -45.35 -57.12
C PRO A 156 -7.89 -45.29 -55.60
N GLU A 157 -8.68 -46.26 -55.16
CA GLU A 157 -9.05 -46.63 -53.79
C GLU A 157 -7.93 -47.37 -53.02
N LYS A 158 -7.87 -47.12 -51.69
CA LYS A 158 -7.59 -48.02 -50.53
C LYS A 158 -6.22 -48.76 -50.49
N VAL A 159 -5.67 -49.25 -49.38
CA VAL A 159 -6.20 -49.82 -48.12
C VAL A 159 -5.07 -49.82 -47.04
N SER A 160 -5.48 -49.78 -45.76
CA SER A 160 -5.02 -50.55 -44.58
C SER A 160 -3.60 -50.38 -43.99
N ASP A 161 -3.62 -49.97 -42.72
CA ASP A 161 -3.11 -50.67 -41.52
C ASP A 161 -1.71 -51.30 -41.55
N ASP A 162 -0.84 -50.88 -40.62
CA ASP A 162 -0.44 -51.79 -39.53
C ASP A 162 0.21 -51.05 -38.33
N ILE A 163 -0.03 -51.67 -37.18
CA ILE A 163 0.30 -51.35 -35.79
C ILE A 163 1.75 -51.77 -35.48
N GLY A 164 2.42 -51.12 -34.51
CA GLY A 164 3.68 -51.67 -34.01
C GLY A 164 4.42 -50.83 -32.97
N GLN A 165 3.87 -50.76 -31.77
CA GLN A 165 4.60 -50.37 -30.55
C GLN A 165 5.89 -51.18 -30.36
N SER A 166 6.94 -50.55 -29.84
CA SER A 166 7.78 -51.15 -28.78
C SER A 166 8.60 -50.08 -28.04
N ILE A 167 8.14 -49.83 -26.82
CA ILE A 167 8.83 -49.29 -25.66
C ILE A 167 9.91 -50.27 -25.17
N ASN A 168 11.03 -49.74 -24.66
CA ASN A 168 11.66 -50.29 -23.45
C ASN A 168 12.51 -49.22 -22.74
N HIS A 169 12.16 -49.03 -21.47
CA HIS A 169 12.90 -48.37 -20.40
C HIS A 169 14.25 -49.05 -20.12
N VAL A 170 15.25 -48.28 -19.69
CA VAL A 170 16.09 -48.63 -18.51
C VAL A 170 16.50 -47.35 -17.78
N GLU A 171 16.04 -47.24 -16.52
CA GLU A 171 16.58 -46.35 -15.49
C GLU A 171 18.02 -46.74 -15.12
N LYS A 172 18.85 -45.75 -14.75
CA LYS A 172 19.57 -45.80 -13.48
C LYS A 172 20.15 -44.45 -13.09
N GLU A 173 19.82 -44.07 -11.85
CA GLU A 173 20.47 -43.08 -11.02
C GLU A 173 22.00 -43.19 -11.07
N ASN A 174 22.69 -42.05 -10.99
CA ASN A 174 23.55 -41.85 -9.83
C ASN A 174 23.76 -40.36 -9.53
N SER A 175 23.45 -40.03 -8.28
CA SER A 175 23.96 -38.90 -7.50
C SER A 175 25.48 -38.97 -7.34
N GLU A 176 26.19 -37.83 -7.37
CA GLU A 176 27.10 -37.48 -6.29
C GLU A 176 27.58 -36.02 -6.28
N LYS A 177 27.78 -35.58 -5.05
CA LYS A 177 28.22 -34.30 -4.47
C LYS A 177 29.75 -34.14 -4.57
N PRO A 178 30.31 -32.95 -4.30
CA PRO A 178 31.27 -32.85 -3.17
C PRO A 178 31.03 -31.58 -2.33
N ALA A 179 30.79 -31.64 -1.02
CA ALA A 179 31.75 -31.76 0.09
C ALA A 179 32.67 -30.52 0.13
N ALA A 180 32.39 -29.51 0.95
CA ALA A 180 32.74 -29.41 2.39
C ALA A 180 34.20 -29.78 2.66
N ASN A 181 35.01 -28.78 3.02
CA ASN A 181 36.27 -28.97 3.74
C ASN A 181 36.29 -28.04 4.96
N THR A 182 36.56 -28.62 6.12
CA THR A 182 36.82 -28.00 7.43
C THR A 182 38.11 -28.64 7.92
N ASP A 183 39.10 -27.84 8.30
CA ASP A 183 40.07 -28.08 9.39
C ASP A 183 40.98 -26.83 9.47
N ALA A 184 41.54 -26.35 10.57
CA ALA A 184 41.58 -26.81 11.95
C ALA A 184 41.94 -25.61 12.86
N THR A 185 41.58 -25.75 14.12
CA THR A 185 41.82 -24.93 15.32
C THR A 185 43.28 -24.92 15.78
N GLN A 186 43.67 -23.87 16.54
CA GLN A 186 44.45 -23.89 17.81
C GLN A 186 44.95 -22.45 18.10
N ASP A 187 45.13 -21.94 19.32
CA ASP A 187 44.60 -22.08 20.68
C ASP A 187 45.41 -21.06 21.54
N ALA A 188 44.96 -20.81 22.78
CA ALA A 188 45.55 -20.01 23.89
C ALA A 188 44.98 -18.58 24.05
N LYS A 189 44.13 -18.23 25.04
CA LYS A 189 44.06 -18.43 26.52
C LYS A 189 44.84 -17.38 27.33
N LEU A 190 44.09 -16.54 28.07
CA LEU A 190 44.35 -16.02 29.42
C LEU A 190 43.06 -15.27 29.90
N ASP A 191 42.25 -15.84 30.79
CA ASP A 191 42.22 -15.64 32.27
C ASP A 191 42.02 -14.18 32.72
N SER A 192 41.34 -13.79 33.81
CA SER A 192 40.26 -14.28 34.68
C SER A 192 40.05 -13.17 35.76
N ALA A 193 38.85 -13.08 36.35
CA ALA A 193 38.46 -12.26 37.53
C ALA A 193 38.51 -10.72 37.36
N VAL A 194 37.53 -9.92 37.84
CA VAL A 194 36.95 -9.87 39.19
C VAL A 194 35.54 -9.25 39.19
N THR A 195 34.68 -9.82 40.03
CA THR A 195 33.51 -9.28 40.78
C THR A 195 33.10 -7.81 40.61
N ASP A 196 31.80 -7.54 40.45
CA ASP A 196 31.01 -7.06 41.60
C ASP A 196 29.49 -7.02 41.34
N GLU A 197 28.79 -7.60 42.30
CA GLU A 197 27.37 -7.71 42.51
C GLU A 197 26.96 -6.61 43.50
N GLN A 198 26.27 -5.55 43.02
CA GLN A 198 25.52 -4.49 43.74
C GLN A 198 25.35 -3.30 42.76
N ALA A 199 24.20 -2.75 42.39
CA ALA A 199 23.00 -2.51 43.16
C ALA A 199 21.76 -2.34 42.25
N VAL A 200 20.82 -3.27 42.38
CA VAL A 200 19.40 -3.01 42.17
C VAL A 200 18.83 -2.63 43.54
N LYS A 201 18.50 -1.36 43.75
CA LYS A 201 17.45 -0.84 44.66
C LYS A 201 17.56 0.69 44.80
N GLN A 202 16.80 1.42 43.99
CA GLN A 202 15.92 2.44 44.55
C GLN A 202 14.51 2.24 43.97
N LEU A 203 13.74 1.51 44.77
CA LEU A 203 12.30 1.40 44.70
C LEU A 203 11.65 2.75 44.97
N GLN A 204 10.72 3.12 44.09
CA GLN A 204 9.33 3.41 44.43
C GLN A 204 9.04 3.73 45.91
N LYS A 205 8.67 4.99 46.15
CA LYS A 205 7.69 5.52 47.14
C LYS A 205 7.38 6.93 46.59
N THR A 206 6.15 7.32 46.28
CA THR A 206 4.92 7.14 47.03
C THR A 206 3.72 7.41 46.11
N SER A 207 2.76 6.48 46.16
CA SER A 207 1.40 6.64 45.68
C SER A 207 0.52 7.32 46.75
N ASN A 208 -0.53 8.00 46.28
CA ASN A 208 -1.80 8.38 46.94
C ASN A 208 -1.95 9.76 47.60
N LYS A 209 -2.70 10.65 46.92
CA LYS A 209 -3.93 11.40 47.36
C LYS A 209 -4.26 12.41 46.24
N LEU A 210 -5.44 12.59 45.62
CA LEU A 210 -6.87 12.42 45.96
C LEU A 210 -7.69 12.01 44.71
N LYS A 211 -8.82 11.33 44.94
CA LYS A 211 -9.94 11.10 43.99
C LYS A 211 -11.14 12.03 44.33
N GLU A 212 -12.08 12.09 43.37
CA GLU A 212 -13.50 12.55 43.41
C GLU A 212 -13.74 14.06 43.19
N ALA A 213 -14.59 14.51 42.25
CA ALA A 213 -16.04 14.23 42.17
C ALA A 213 -16.65 14.20 40.75
N LYS A 214 -17.89 13.67 40.69
CA LYS A 214 -18.69 13.12 39.58
C LYS A 214 -19.63 14.12 38.87
N LYS A 215 -20.22 13.63 37.74
CA LYS A 215 -21.60 13.84 37.19
C LYS A 215 -21.83 15.11 36.33
N ASN A 216 -22.49 15.09 35.15
CA ASN A 216 -23.70 14.41 34.64
C ASN A 216 -23.58 14.14 33.10
N LYS A 217 -23.97 13.00 32.49
CA LYS A 217 -25.30 12.61 31.89
C LYS A 217 -26.14 13.77 31.29
N THR A 218 -26.89 13.73 30.20
CA THR A 218 -27.17 12.91 28.99
C THR A 218 -28.30 13.68 28.28
N SER A 219 -28.32 13.85 26.94
CA SER A 219 -29.58 13.83 26.17
C SER A 219 -29.36 13.83 24.65
N GLU A 220 -30.25 13.09 23.98
CA GLU A 220 -30.26 12.65 22.60
C GLU A 220 -30.81 13.66 21.58
N LYS A 221 -30.51 13.34 20.31
CA LYS A 221 -31.32 13.53 19.08
C LYS A 221 -31.59 14.96 18.57
N ASN A 222 -31.07 15.23 17.37
CA ASN A 222 -31.94 15.57 16.24
C ASN A 222 -31.27 15.36 14.88
N LYS A 223 -31.85 14.48 14.06
CA LYS A 223 -31.61 14.43 12.61
C LYS A 223 -32.29 15.65 11.98
N LYS A 224 -31.53 16.51 11.29
CA LYS A 224 -32.03 17.34 10.17
C LYS A 224 -30.89 17.67 9.20
N LYS A 225 -31.14 17.39 7.93
CA LYS A 225 -30.29 17.68 6.76
C LYS A 225 -29.83 19.15 6.78
N ILE A 226 -28.51 19.37 6.69
CA ILE A 226 -27.92 20.67 6.36
C ILE A 226 -26.80 20.44 5.35
N LYS A 227 -26.92 21.03 4.17
CA LYS A 227 -25.83 21.18 3.18
C LYS A 227 -24.73 22.02 3.81
N VAL A 228 -23.63 21.41 4.24
CA VAL A 228 -22.49 22.14 4.80
C VAL A 228 -21.43 22.29 3.70
N LYS A 229 -21.22 23.54 3.27
CA LYS A 229 -19.98 23.96 2.61
C LYS A 229 -18.82 23.63 3.55
N LYS A 230 -18.18 22.48 3.33
CA LYS A 230 -16.94 22.12 4.02
C LYS A 230 -15.86 23.09 3.54
N THR A 231 -15.39 23.98 4.41
CA THR A 231 -14.18 24.78 4.15
C THR A 231 -12.99 23.83 4.25
N VAL A 232 -12.69 23.16 3.14
CA VAL A 232 -11.49 22.33 3.00
C VAL A 232 -10.29 23.26 3.07
N LYS A 233 -9.41 23.05 4.05
CA LYS A 233 -8.14 23.79 4.13
C LYS A 233 -7.20 23.24 3.05
N ILE A 234 -6.70 24.11 2.18
CA ILE A 234 -5.88 23.77 1.02
C ILE A 234 -4.42 23.61 1.46
N SER A 235 -3.75 22.51 1.11
CA SER A 235 -2.33 22.29 1.47
C SER A 235 -1.41 23.08 0.57
N ILE A 236 -0.56 23.93 1.13
CA ILE A 236 0.39 24.74 0.36
C ILE A 236 1.45 23.89 -0.34
N ASN A 237 1.88 22.80 0.27
CA ASN A 237 2.94 21.95 -0.25
C ASN A 237 2.47 21.02 -1.39
N SER A 238 1.18 20.68 -1.43
CA SER A 238 0.64 19.74 -2.43
C SER A 238 -0.40 20.32 -3.38
N ALA A 239 -0.97 21.50 -3.10
CA ALA A 239 -2.08 22.05 -3.92
C ALA A 239 -1.69 22.33 -5.37
N ALA A 240 -2.63 22.20 -6.29
CA ALA A 240 -2.45 22.68 -7.65
C ALA A 240 -2.52 24.22 -7.72
N ILE A 241 -2.01 24.82 -8.80
CA ILE A 241 -2.05 26.28 -8.97
C ILE A 241 -3.48 26.83 -8.96
N GLU A 242 -4.43 26.09 -9.57
CA GLU A 242 -5.85 26.41 -9.64
C GLU A 242 -6.54 26.39 -8.26
N GLU A 243 -6.09 25.49 -7.39
CA GLU A 243 -6.59 25.39 -6.02
C GLU A 243 -6.08 26.55 -5.17
N LEU A 244 -4.82 26.94 -5.34
CA LEU A 244 -4.25 28.13 -4.70
C LEU A 244 -4.91 29.42 -5.20
N GLU A 245 -5.20 29.52 -6.50
CA GLU A 245 -5.94 30.66 -7.08
C GLU A 245 -7.37 30.77 -6.54
N SER A 246 -7.97 29.64 -6.15
CA SER A 246 -9.30 29.59 -5.52
C SER A 246 -9.29 30.01 -4.05
N VAL A 247 -8.10 30.17 -3.43
CA VAL A 247 -7.98 30.65 -2.06
C VAL A 247 -8.32 32.13 -2.00
N LYS A 248 -9.34 32.46 -1.19
CA LYS A 248 -9.77 33.84 -0.98
C LYS A 248 -8.60 34.70 -0.48
N ASN A 249 -8.35 35.80 -1.18
CA ASN A 249 -7.26 36.75 -0.93
C ASN A 249 -5.84 36.28 -1.32
N LEU A 250 -5.68 35.20 -2.10
CA LEU A 250 -4.37 34.84 -2.67
C LEU A 250 -4.24 35.33 -4.13
N PRO A 251 -3.31 36.25 -4.44
CA PRO A 251 -3.12 36.70 -5.82
C PRO A 251 -2.37 35.67 -6.66
N LYS A 252 -2.74 35.53 -7.95
CA LYS A 252 -2.16 34.55 -8.91
C LYS A 252 -0.63 34.57 -8.98
N LYS A 253 -0.02 35.77 -8.91
CA LYS A 253 1.45 35.94 -8.90
C LYS A 253 2.10 35.30 -7.68
N VAL A 254 1.45 35.39 -6.51
CA VAL A 254 1.93 34.80 -5.26
C VAL A 254 1.64 33.30 -5.24
N ALA A 255 0.51 32.85 -5.78
CA ALA A 255 0.21 31.42 -5.95
C ALA A 255 1.29 30.71 -6.80
N LYS A 256 1.69 31.30 -7.92
CA LYS A 256 2.80 30.78 -8.75
C LYS A 256 4.11 30.73 -7.96
N ALA A 257 4.45 31.82 -7.26
CA ALA A 257 5.68 31.88 -6.46
C ALA A 257 5.68 30.88 -5.28
N ILE A 258 4.50 30.54 -4.74
CA ILE A 258 4.33 29.48 -3.74
C ILE A 258 4.63 28.11 -4.35
N VAL A 259 4.15 27.81 -5.55
CA VAL A 259 4.44 26.53 -6.23
C VAL A 259 5.94 26.41 -6.53
N ASP A 260 6.56 27.50 -7.00
CA ASP A 260 7.97 27.53 -7.40
C ASP A 260 8.95 27.32 -6.24
N ALA A 261 8.57 27.68 -5.01
CA ALA A 261 9.46 27.64 -3.83
C ALA A 261 9.08 26.57 -2.79
N ARG A 262 8.31 25.55 -3.20
CA ARG A 262 8.08 24.33 -2.40
C ARG A 262 9.39 23.55 -2.18
N PRO A 263 9.53 22.83 -1.05
CA PRO A 263 8.58 22.66 0.05
C PRO A 263 8.76 23.69 1.18
N TYR A 264 7.70 23.96 1.94
CA TYR A 264 7.70 24.82 3.13
C TYR A 264 7.50 24.02 4.41
N LYS A 265 8.34 24.29 5.41
CA LYS A 265 8.28 23.64 6.74
C LYS A 265 7.49 24.46 7.76
N SER A 266 7.33 25.75 7.54
CA SER A 266 6.63 26.67 8.44
C SER A 266 5.97 27.83 7.68
N PHE A 267 5.00 28.50 8.31
CA PHE A 267 4.35 29.68 7.74
C PHE A 267 5.31 30.87 7.58
N ASP A 268 6.38 30.92 8.38
CA ASP A 268 7.40 31.97 8.30
C ASP A 268 8.20 31.92 6.99
N GLU A 269 8.33 30.75 6.38
CA GLU A 269 8.99 30.61 5.07
C GLU A 269 8.16 31.22 3.94
N LEU A 270 6.84 31.33 4.11
CA LEU A 270 5.97 32.01 3.15
C LEU A 270 6.23 33.51 3.12
N LEU A 271 6.71 34.13 4.22
CA LEU A 271 7.06 35.55 4.25
C LEU A 271 8.29 35.88 3.39
N LYS A 272 9.11 34.89 3.04
CA LYS A 272 10.25 35.06 2.12
C LYS A 272 9.80 35.21 0.66
N ILE A 273 8.55 34.86 0.35
CA ILE A 273 7.99 34.93 -1.00
C ILE A 273 7.69 36.39 -1.36
N LYS A 274 8.17 36.82 -2.52
CA LYS A 274 7.95 38.16 -3.05
C LYS A 274 6.44 38.42 -3.24
N GLY A 275 5.88 39.29 -2.41
CA GLY A 275 4.45 39.65 -2.43
C GLY A 275 3.59 39.00 -1.34
N MET A 276 4.18 38.14 -0.50
CA MET A 276 3.53 37.57 0.67
C MET A 276 3.86 38.40 1.92
N GLY A 277 2.90 39.19 2.40
CA GLY A 277 3.07 40.03 3.61
C GLY A 277 2.38 39.45 4.85
N PRO A 278 2.73 39.88 6.08
CA PRO A 278 2.14 39.39 7.33
C PRO A 278 0.60 39.55 7.38
N LYS A 279 0.10 40.66 6.82
CA LYS A 279 -1.34 40.94 6.74
C LYS A 279 -2.08 40.02 5.78
N LEU A 280 -1.40 39.54 4.73
CA LEU A 280 -1.95 38.59 3.76
C LEU A 280 -1.92 37.19 4.36
N LEU A 281 -0.79 36.80 4.96
CA LEU A 281 -0.60 35.51 5.61
C LEU A 281 -1.69 35.22 6.65
N LYS A 282 -1.97 36.16 7.56
CA LYS A 282 -3.03 36.00 8.58
C LYS A 282 -4.44 35.78 8.00
N LYS A 283 -4.71 36.27 6.77
CA LYS A 283 -5.99 36.05 6.09
C LYS A 283 -6.04 34.70 5.37
N VAL A 284 -4.90 34.26 4.84
CA VAL A 284 -4.77 33.04 4.06
C VAL A 284 -4.64 31.82 4.99
N GLU A 285 -3.99 31.95 6.16
CA GLU A 285 -3.85 30.94 7.24
C GLU A 285 -5.18 30.29 7.64
N VAL A 286 -6.29 31.03 7.57
CA VAL A 286 -7.63 30.51 7.90
C VAL A 286 -8.08 29.44 6.89
N SER A 287 -7.58 29.50 5.66
CA SER A 287 -8.02 28.66 4.52
C SER A 287 -6.93 27.71 4.01
N ILE A 288 -5.72 27.74 4.57
CA ILE A 288 -4.59 26.92 4.13
C ILE A 288 -4.02 26.06 5.26
N LYS A 289 -3.34 24.98 4.91
CA LYS A 289 -2.48 24.18 5.80
C LYS A 289 -1.12 23.98 5.12
N LEU A 290 -0.07 23.71 5.90
CA LEU A 290 1.20 23.24 5.36
C LEU A 290 1.07 21.78 4.91
#